data_AF-A0A3D0XW89-F1
#
_entry.id   AF-A0A3D0XW89-F1
#
_cell.length_a   1.000
_cell.length_b   1.000
_cell.length_c   1.000
_cell.angle_alpha   90.00
_cell.angle_beta   90.00
_cell.angle_gamma   90.00
#
_symmetry.space_group_name_H-M   'P 1'
#
loop_
_entity.id
_entity.type
_entity.pdbx_description
1 polymer ?
#
loop_
_entity_poly.entity_id
_entity_poly.type
_entity_poly.pdbx_seq_one_letter_code
_entity_poly.pdbx_strand_id
1 'polypeptide(L)'
;KTLIVLGTVFTVGLGTAGTVMATTQNAVVTKDGQAKKVYMLTDNDTNNILKTAGVKTSRGDMILRSTSSQGNIEVNVRTAYPVVVKADGTKK
;
A
#
# COMPACT_ATOMS: atom_id res chain seq x y z
N LYS A 1 68.13 20.10 -4.97
CA LYS A 1 66.81 20.21 -4.31
C LYS A 1 65.85 20.80 -5.33
N THR A 2 65.06 19.97 -5.99
CA THR A 2 64.06 20.43 -6.98
C THR A 2 62.78 19.65 -6.70
N LEU A 3 61.74 20.38 -6.30
CA LEU A 3 60.48 19.83 -5.82
C LEU A 3 59.72 19.11 -6.95
N ILE A 4 59.32 17.87 -6.69
CA ILE A 4 58.36 17.15 -7.54
C ILE A 4 56.99 17.76 -7.26
N VAL A 5 56.44 18.48 -8.23
CA VAL A 5 55.06 18.98 -8.17
C VAL A 5 54.12 17.80 -8.40
N LEU A 6 53.51 17.33 -7.31
CA LEU A 6 52.40 16.37 -7.33
C LEU A 6 51.12 17.16 -7.64
N GLY A 7 50.77 17.25 -8.93
CA GLY A 7 49.48 17.79 -9.36
C GLY A 7 48.35 16.83 -8.99
N THR A 8 47.58 17.16 -7.97
CA THR A 8 46.39 16.39 -7.57
C THR A 8 45.26 16.65 -8.57
N VAL A 9 44.90 15.62 -9.34
CA VAL A 9 43.73 15.66 -10.22
C VAL A 9 42.48 15.49 -9.35
N PHE A 10 41.80 16.59 -9.03
CA PHE A 10 40.46 16.54 -8.44
C PHE A 10 39.44 16.32 -9.57
N THR A 11 39.15 15.07 -9.90
CA THR A 11 37.97 14.72 -10.69
C THR A 11 36.74 14.86 -9.79
N VAL A 12 36.03 15.98 -9.89
CA VAL A 12 34.67 16.10 -9.35
C VAL A 12 33.75 15.22 -10.19
N GLY A 13 33.49 14.00 -9.71
CA GLY A 13 32.47 13.15 -10.28
C GLY A 13 31.11 13.82 -10.05
N LEU A 14 30.49 14.29 -11.13
CA LEU A 14 29.07 14.63 -11.12
C LEU A 14 28.30 13.31 -10.96
N GLY A 15 28.16 12.86 -9.72
CA GLY A 15 27.23 11.80 -9.38
C GLY A 15 25.87 12.26 -9.86
N THR A 16 25.34 11.61 -10.89
CA THR A 16 23.98 11.84 -11.35
C THR A 16 23.08 11.64 -10.13
N ALA A 17 22.52 12.74 -9.61
CA ALA A 17 21.42 12.67 -8.67
C ALA A 17 20.28 12.03 -9.44
N GLY A 18 20.21 10.69 -9.41
CA GLY A 18 19.08 9.96 -9.93
C GLY A 18 17.88 10.46 -9.15
N THR A 19 17.02 11.22 -9.81
CA THR A 19 15.73 11.60 -9.24
C THR A 19 14.99 10.30 -9.01
N VAL A 20 14.92 9.87 -7.75
CA VAL A 20 14.05 8.78 -7.35
C VAL A 20 12.65 9.30 -7.62
N MET A 21 12.08 8.89 -8.76
CA MET A 21 10.69 9.18 -9.09
C MET A 21 9.86 8.46 -8.03
N ALA A 22 9.47 9.17 -6.97
CA ALA A 22 8.50 8.67 -6.01
C ALA A 22 7.20 8.47 -6.77
N THR A 23 6.91 7.23 -7.16
CA THR A 23 5.62 6.87 -7.73
C THR A 23 4.60 6.99 -6.60
N THR A 24 3.84 8.09 -6.56
CA THR A 24 2.72 8.24 -5.62
C THR A 24 1.67 7.19 -5.97
N GLN A 25 1.63 6.10 -5.22
CA GLN A 25 0.63 5.05 -5.40
C GLN A 25 -0.65 5.48 -4.68
N ASN A 26 -1.71 5.69 -5.46
CA ASN A 26 -3.02 5.99 -4.88
C ASN A 26 -3.71 4.68 -4.51
N ALA A 27 -4.20 4.60 -3.28
CA ALA A 27 -4.99 3.47 -2.81
C ALA A 27 -6.46 3.85 -2.64
N VAL A 28 -7.37 3.04 -3.15
CA VAL A 28 -8.82 3.17 -2.92
C VAL A 28 -9.26 2.00 -2.06
N VAL A 29 -9.78 2.30 -0.86
CA VAL A 29 -10.28 1.30 0.08
C VAL A 29 -11.80 1.37 0.12
N THR A 30 -12.48 0.28 -0.19
CA THR A 30 -13.95 0.17 -0.10
C THR A 30 -14.31 -0.78 1.02
N LYS A 31 -15.05 -0.32 2.04
CA LYS A 31 -15.59 -1.18 3.11
C LYS A 31 -17.11 -1.22 3.02
N ASP A 32 -17.68 -2.41 2.82
CA ASP A 32 -19.15 -2.61 2.80
C ASP A 32 -19.89 -1.61 1.89
N GLY A 33 -19.28 -1.24 0.75
CA GLY A 33 -19.81 -0.27 -0.21
C GLY A 33 -19.39 1.19 0.02
N GLN A 34 -18.76 1.51 1.15
CA GLN A 34 -18.22 2.86 1.44
C GLN A 34 -16.77 2.98 0.94
N ALA A 35 -16.55 3.78 -0.09
CA ALA A 35 -15.23 4.01 -0.67
C ALA A 35 -14.50 5.19 0.00
N LYS A 36 -13.21 5.00 0.30
CA LYS A 36 -12.29 6.00 0.84
C LYS A 36 -10.98 5.98 0.07
N LYS A 37 -10.58 7.13 -0.45
CA LYS A 37 -9.28 7.31 -1.12
C LYS A 37 -8.20 7.62 -0.10
N VAL A 38 -7.03 7.03 -0.29
CA VAL A 38 -5.87 7.16 0.58
C VAL A 38 -4.65 7.42 -0.30
N TYR A 39 -3.92 8.50 -0.01
CA TYR A 39 -2.70 8.85 -0.73
C TYR A 39 -1.52 8.23 0.01
N MET A 40 -0.74 7.37 -0.66
CA MET A 40 0.38 6.68 -0.04
C MET A 40 1.63 6.88 -0.89
N LEU A 41 2.74 7.23 -0.25
CA LEU A 41 3.99 7.55 -0.96
C LEU A 41 4.76 6.29 -1.38
N THR A 42 4.69 5.21 -0.60
CA THR A 42 5.58 4.05 -0.84
C THR A 42 5.08 2.73 -0.27
N ASP A 43 4.05 2.74 0.57
CA ASP A 43 3.66 1.55 1.32
C ASP A 43 2.64 0.72 0.56
N ASN A 44 3.07 -0.46 0.13
CA ASN A 44 2.27 -1.41 -0.62
C ASN A 44 1.58 -2.44 0.30
N ASP A 45 1.82 -2.40 1.61
CA ASP A 45 1.25 -3.37 2.55
C ASP A 45 -0.25 -3.13 2.77
N THR A 46 -1.05 -4.17 2.56
CA THR A 46 -2.52 -4.11 2.70
C THR A 46 -2.94 -3.67 4.11
N ASN A 47 -2.26 -4.13 5.16
CA ASN A 47 -2.59 -3.74 6.54
C ASN A 47 -2.30 -2.26 6.78
N ASN A 48 -1.21 -1.73 6.23
CA ASN A 48 -0.91 -0.31 6.37
C ASN A 48 -1.89 0.56 5.58
N ILE A 49 -2.28 0.12 4.38
CA ILE A 49 -3.34 0.77 3.59
C ILE A 49 -4.66 0.82 4.39
N LEU A 50 -5.10 -0.31 4.95
CA LEU A 50 -6.32 -0.40 5.76
C LEU A 50 -6.24 0.45 7.02
N LYS A 51 -5.11 0.42 7.72
CA LYS A 51 -4.86 1.25 8.91
C LYS A 51 -4.92 2.73 8.59
N THR A 52 -4.31 3.15 7.47
CA THR A 52 -4.33 4.54 7.01
C THR A 52 -5.74 4.97 6.58
N ALA A 53 -6.51 4.05 5.98
CA ALA A 53 -7.93 4.25 5.71
C ALA A 53 -8.80 4.30 6.98
N GLY A 54 -8.28 3.89 8.16
CA GLY A 54 -9.05 3.77 9.39
C GLY A 54 -9.99 2.56 9.41
N VAL A 55 -9.73 1.57 8.55
CA VAL A 55 -10.52 0.35 8.44
C VAL A 55 -9.99 -0.69 9.42
N LYS A 56 -10.86 -1.11 10.34
CA LYS A 56 -10.64 -2.30 11.19
C LYS A 56 -11.23 -3.53 10.49
N THR A 57 -10.47 -4.62 10.49
CA THR A 57 -10.85 -5.94 9.96
C THR A 57 -10.93 -6.98 11.07
N SER A 58 -11.87 -7.90 10.95
CA SER A 58 -12.05 -9.06 11.83
C SER A 58 -11.69 -10.36 11.11
N ARG A 59 -11.55 -11.47 11.86
CA ARG A 59 -11.17 -12.80 11.33
C ARG A 59 -12.17 -13.36 10.31
N GLY A 60 -13.40 -12.83 10.26
CA GLY A 60 -14.42 -13.20 9.28
C GLY A 60 -14.50 -12.30 8.05
N ASP A 61 -13.76 -11.19 8.03
CA ASP A 61 -13.89 -10.22 6.94
C ASP A 61 -13.12 -10.70 5.70
N MET A 62 -13.74 -10.55 4.54
CA MET A 62 -13.11 -10.84 3.27
C MET A 62 -12.39 -9.59 2.78
N ILE A 63 -11.08 -9.71 2.52
CA ILE A 63 -10.25 -8.64 1.98
C ILE A 63 -9.82 -9.04 0.57
N LEU A 64 -10.28 -8.30 -0.43
CA LEU A 64 -9.91 -8.48 -1.82
C LEU A 64 -9.01 -7.33 -2.25
N ARG A 65 -7.85 -7.64 -2.81
CA ARG A 65 -6.87 -6.66 -3.27
C ARG A 65 -6.64 -6.81 -4.76
N SER A 66 -6.60 -5.68 -5.46
CA SER A 66 -6.10 -5.61 -6.83
C SER A 66 -5.17 -4.42 -7.02
N THR A 67 -4.30 -4.51 -8.01
CA THR A 67 -3.39 -3.43 -8.40
C THR A 67 -3.55 -3.19 -9.89
N SER A 68 -3.77 -1.94 -10.28
CA SER A 68 -3.88 -1.55 -11.69
C SER A 68 -2.50 -1.52 -12.36
N SER A 69 -2.47 -1.55 -13.69
CA SER A 69 -1.21 -1.47 -14.46
C SER A 69 -0.46 -0.15 -14.27
N GLN A 70 -1.15 0.89 -13.80
CA GLN A 70 -0.60 2.20 -13.43
C GLN A 70 -0.11 2.26 -11.97
N GLY A 71 -0.17 1.15 -11.22
CA GLY A 71 0.26 1.09 -9.83
C GLY A 71 -0.77 1.61 -8.81
N ASN A 72 -2.02 1.85 -9.22
CA ASN A 72 -3.08 2.19 -8.26
C ASN A 72 -3.54 0.92 -7.54
N ILE A 73 -3.77 1.00 -6.24
CA ILE A 73 -4.16 -0.13 -5.42
C ILE A 73 -5.64 -0.01 -5.08
N GLU A 74 -6.41 -1.07 -5.30
CA GLU A 74 -7.80 -1.15 -4.87
C GLU A 74 -7.94 -2.25 -3.82
N VAL A 75 -8.48 -1.90 -2.65
CA VAL A 75 -8.72 -2.83 -1.55
C VAL A 75 -10.21 -2.82 -1.22
N ASN A 76 -10.89 -3.95 -1.40
CA ASN A 76 -12.28 -4.14 -1.03
C ASN A 76 -12.36 -5.00 0.23
N VAL A 77 -13.05 -4.51 1.25
CA VAL A 77 -13.30 -5.19 2.52
C VAL A 77 -14.79 -5.44 2.64
N ARG A 78 -15.16 -6.71 2.83
CA ARG A 78 -16.54 -7.12 3.04
C ARG A 78 -16.66 -7.81 4.39
N THR A 79 -17.42 -7.20 5.28
CA THR A 79 -17.67 -7.72 6.63
C THR A 79 -18.59 -8.93 6.53
N ALA A 80 -18.20 -10.07 7.11
CA ALA A 80 -19.10 -11.21 7.20
C ALA A 80 -20.15 -10.99 8.29
N TYR A 81 -21.42 -11.16 7.94
CA TYR A 81 -22.50 -11.16 8.92
C TYR A 81 -22.72 -12.59 9.44
N PRO A 82 -22.67 -12.82 10.76
CA PRO A 82 -22.98 -14.13 11.32
C PRO A 82 -24.47 -14.44 11.11
N VAL A 83 -24.76 -15.57 10.45
CA VAL A 83 -26.12 -16.11 10.35
C VAL A 83 -26.28 -17.20 11.41
N VAL A 84 -27.20 -16.98 12.35
CA VAL A 84 -27.58 -18.01 13.34
C VAL A 84 -28.74 -18.79 12.77
N VAL A 85 -28.46 -20.00 12.28
CA VAL A 85 -29.51 -20.92 11.82
C VAL A 85 -30.14 -21.58 13.06
N LYS A 86 -31.31 -21.11 13.46
CA LYS A 86 -32.16 -21.83 14.41
C LYS A 86 -32.98 -22.85 13.63
N ALA A 87 -32.57 -24.12 13.69
CA ALA A 87 -33.42 -25.22 13.25
C ALA A 87 -34.55 -25.39 14.28
N ASP A 88 -35.71 -24.81 14.04
CA ASP A 88 -36.90 -24.89 14.90
C ASP A 88 -37.68 -26.20 14.68
N GLY A 89 -36.95 -27.28 14.35
CA GLY A 89 -37.46 -28.55 13.82
C GLY A 89 -38.76 -29.02 14.47
N THR A 90 -39.87 -28.56 13.91
CA THR A 90 -41.21 -29.10 14.17
C THR A 90 -41.38 -30.26 13.20
N LYS A 91 -40.87 -31.42 13.62
CA LYS A 91 -41.22 -32.69 12.99
C LYS A 91 -42.73 -32.89 13.21
N LYS A 92 -43.48 -32.90 12.11
CA LYS A 92 -44.87 -33.38 12.06
C LYS A 92 -44.93 -34.88 12.33
#